data_AF-A0A379A1X0-F1
#
_entry.id   AF-A0A379A1X0-F1
#
_cell.length_a   1.000
_cell.length_b   1.000
_cell.length_c   1.000
_cell.angle_alpha   90.00
_cell.angle_beta   90.00
_cell.angle_gamma   90.00
#
_symmetry.space_group_name_H-M   'P 1'
#
loop_
_entity.id
_entity.type
_entity.pdbx_description
1 polymer ?
#
loop_
_entity_poly.entity_id
_entity_poly.type
_entity_poly.pdbx_seq_one_letter_code
_entity_poly.pdbx_strand_id
1 'polypeptide(L)'
;MKPTRQTRSGYRRPLVAVAAAGLLSAIAAVYVIGSPGGNTSAGKSCQASMAAASAAKPFAKGDVAAFLPAQKPLDLRDLKFKGPNGEDVSIAQFTGKTVLLNLWATWCAPCRKEMPALDRLAQARNGDDFAVVTVNLDRGGPEKPKAFLDEIGVASLTYYSDASNAVFQDLRSKARATGLPTTILAGPDGCEIGTMYGPAEWDHEDALQLIDAARAKAPGKTAG
;
A
#
# COMPACT_ATOMS: atom_id res chain seq x y z
N MET A 1 -4.23 -35.12 91.37
CA MET A 1 -5.08 -33.97 90.97
C MET A 1 -4.30 -33.13 89.95
N LYS A 2 -4.96 -32.75 88.85
CA LYS A 2 -4.37 -32.30 87.57
C LYS A 2 -3.53 -31.01 87.68
N PRO A 3 -2.37 -30.91 87.01
CA PRO A 3 -1.69 -29.63 86.85
C PRO A 3 -2.30 -28.82 85.70
N THR A 4 -2.46 -27.54 85.99
CA THR A 4 -3.01 -26.45 85.19
C THR A 4 -2.24 -26.25 83.88
N ARG A 5 -2.96 -26.17 82.76
CA ARG A 5 -2.41 -25.99 81.42
C ARG A 5 -2.07 -24.50 81.20
N GLN A 6 -0.78 -24.16 81.11
CA GLN A 6 -0.34 -22.83 80.68
C GLN A 6 -0.51 -22.66 79.16
N THR A 7 -1.18 -21.58 78.77
CA THR A 7 -1.29 -21.09 77.39
C THR A 7 -0.01 -20.37 76.98
N ARG A 8 0.70 -20.85 75.96
CA ARG A 8 1.68 -20.06 75.22
C ARG A 8 1.14 -19.75 73.83
N SER A 9 0.78 -18.48 73.66
CA SER A 9 0.57 -17.81 72.38
C SER A 9 1.88 -17.79 71.59
N GLY A 10 1.89 -18.41 70.41
CA GLY A 10 2.99 -18.40 69.47
C GLY A 10 2.45 -18.05 68.08
N TYR A 11 2.63 -16.77 67.72
CA TYR A 11 2.17 -16.11 66.52
C TYR A 11 2.73 -16.80 65.25
N ARG A 12 1.93 -17.63 64.57
CA ARG A 12 2.26 -18.12 63.22
C ARG A 12 1.86 -17.02 62.22
N ARG A 13 2.84 -16.26 61.73
CA ARG A 13 2.68 -15.39 60.55
C ARG A 13 2.30 -16.27 59.35
N PRO A 14 1.15 -16.06 58.67
CA PRO A 14 0.90 -16.76 57.43
C PRO A 14 1.71 -16.09 56.30
N LEU A 15 2.70 -16.81 55.78
CA LEU A 15 3.37 -16.57 54.50
C LEU A 15 2.41 -16.81 53.32
N VAL A 16 1.22 -16.19 53.32
CA VAL A 16 0.20 -16.40 52.27
C VAL A 16 -0.05 -15.12 51.45
N ALA A 17 0.50 -13.98 51.84
CA ALA A 17 0.22 -12.70 51.17
C ALA A 17 1.17 -12.31 50.02
N VAL A 18 2.02 -13.21 49.51
CA VAL A 18 2.95 -12.87 48.39
C VAL A 18 2.60 -13.56 47.07
N ALA A 19 1.83 -14.66 47.09
CA ALA A 19 1.52 -15.39 45.85
C ALA A 19 0.45 -14.71 44.98
N ALA A 20 -0.52 -14.01 45.58
CA ALA A 20 -1.60 -13.35 44.83
C ALA A 20 -1.15 -12.07 44.10
N ALA A 21 -0.17 -11.33 44.64
CA ALA A 21 0.36 -10.12 44.01
C ALA A 21 1.26 -10.42 42.80
N GLY A 22 1.95 -11.57 42.80
CA GLY A 22 2.79 -12.00 41.67
C GLY A 22 1.97 -12.40 40.44
N LEU A 23 0.84 -13.10 40.63
CA LEU A 23 0.00 -13.55 39.52
C LEU A 23 -0.77 -12.42 38.84
N LEU A 24 -1.25 -11.43 39.58
CA LEU A 24 -1.93 -10.26 38.98
C LEU A 24 -0.96 -9.39 38.18
N SER A 25 0.28 -9.25 38.65
CA SER A 25 1.35 -8.55 37.92
C SER A 25 1.72 -9.26 36.62
N ALA A 26 1.78 -10.60 36.63
CA ALA A 26 2.09 -11.40 35.44
C ALA A 26 0.96 -11.37 34.40
N ILE A 27 -0.31 -11.39 34.81
CA ILE A 27 -1.45 -11.30 33.89
C ILE A 27 -1.55 -9.89 33.28
N ALA A 28 -1.30 -8.84 34.06
CA ALA A 28 -1.25 -7.46 33.53
C ALA A 28 -0.10 -7.26 32.53
N ALA A 29 1.08 -7.85 32.80
CA ALA A 29 2.21 -7.81 31.86
C ALA A 29 1.88 -8.54 30.54
N VAL A 30 1.20 -9.70 30.59
CA VAL A 30 0.80 -10.43 29.37
C VAL A 30 -0.27 -9.66 28.59
N TYR A 31 -1.18 -8.94 29.25
CA TYR A 31 -2.18 -8.10 28.55
C TYR A 31 -1.57 -6.85 27.89
N VAL A 32 -0.49 -6.30 28.47
CA VAL A 32 0.23 -5.14 27.91
C VAL A 32 1.19 -5.56 26.79
N ILE A 33 1.78 -6.77 26.86
CA ILE A 33 2.67 -7.30 25.80
C ILE A 33 1.86 -7.82 24.59
N GLY A 34 0.56 -8.12 24.77
CA GLY A 34 -0.36 -8.49 23.68
C GLY A 34 -0.99 -7.30 22.93
N SER A 35 -0.71 -6.07 23.34
CA SER A 35 -1.11 -4.90 22.56
C SER A 35 -0.13 -4.72 21.40
N PRO A 36 -0.56 -4.68 20.13
CA PRO A 36 0.31 -4.37 18.99
C PRO A 36 0.67 -2.87 19.03
N GLY A 37 1.49 -2.47 20.00
CA GLY A 37 1.86 -1.09 20.34
C GLY A 37 2.95 -0.50 19.47
N GLY A 38 3.16 -1.01 18.25
CA GLY A 38 4.17 -0.51 17.32
C GLY A 38 3.64 0.10 16.02
N ASN A 39 2.33 0.02 15.73
CA ASN A 39 1.79 0.32 14.39
C ASN A 39 0.54 1.22 14.36
N THR A 40 0.25 1.96 15.42
CA THR A 40 -1.08 2.57 15.61
C THR A 40 -1.37 3.80 14.74
N SER A 41 -0.37 4.45 14.16
CA SER A 41 -0.58 5.62 13.27
C SER A 41 -0.64 5.21 11.80
N ALA A 42 0.40 4.51 11.31
CA ALA A 42 0.48 4.07 9.91
C ALA A 42 -0.50 2.91 9.60
N GLY A 43 -0.73 2.01 10.56
CA GLY A 43 -1.70 0.93 10.41
C GLY A 43 -3.15 1.43 10.34
N LYS A 44 -3.45 2.56 11.02
CA LYS A 44 -4.76 3.23 10.90
C LYS A 44 -4.86 4.03 9.61
N SER A 45 -3.79 4.74 9.22
CA SER A 45 -3.83 5.57 8.01
C SER A 45 -3.90 4.76 6.72
N CYS A 46 -3.38 3.53 6.69
CA CYS A 46 -3.41 2.66 5.51
C CYS A 46 -4.47 1.54 5.60
N GLN A 47 -5.45 1.65 6.50
CA GLN A 47 -6.40 0.55 6.75
C GLN A 47 -7.23 0.23 5.49
N ALA A 48 -7.61 1.24 4.71
CA ALA A 48 -8.40 1.03 3.50
C ALA A 48 -7.58 0.30 2.44
N SER A 49 -6.32 0.71 2.23
CA SER A 49 -5.41 0.03 1.29
C SER A 49 -5.10 -1.41 1.70
N MET A 50 -4.94 -1.70 2.99
CA MET A 50 -4.72 -3.09 3.46
C MET A 50 -5.95 -3.99 3.24
N ALA A 51 -7.16 -3.46 3.40
CA ALA A 51 -8.39 -4.18 3.08
C ALA A 51 -8.50 -4.44 1.57
N ALA A 52 -8.23 -3.43 0.75
CA ALA A 52 -8.19 -3.54 -0.71
C ALA A 52 -7.13 -4.54 -1.20
N ALA A 53 -5.96 -4.59 -0.57
CA ALA A 53 -4.91 -5.57 -0.88
C ALA A 53 -5.41 -7.01 -0.69
N SER A 54 -6.16 -7.24 0.41
CA SER A 54 -6.76 -8.55 0.69
C SER A 54 -7.86 -8.91 -0.32
N ALA A 55 -8.67 -7.93 -0.73
CA ALA A 55 -9.73 -8.10 -1.72
C ALA A 55 -9.18 -8.37 -3.13
N ALA A 56 -8.08 -7.73 -3.51
CA ALA A 56 -7.43 -7.88 -4.81
C ALA A 56 -6.70 -9.22 -4.96
N LYS A 57 -6.22 -9.83 -3.87
CA LYS A 57 -5.37 -11.03 -3.87
C LYS A 57 -5.89 -12.20 -4.74
N PRO A 58 -7.18 -12.59 -4.72
CA PRO A 58 -7.69 -13.69 -5.54
C PRO A 58 -7.68 -13.39 -7.05
N PHE A 59 -7.54 -12.12 -7.42
CA PHE A 59 -7.53 -11.64 -8.81
C PHE A 59 -6.12 -11.39 -9.36
N ALA A 60 -5.07 -11.62 -8.57
CA ALA A 60 -3.69 -11.64 -9.04
C ALA A 60 -3.41 -12.94 -9.84
N LYS A 61 -3.99 -13.04 -11.03
CA LYS A 61 -3.97 -14.21 -11.93
C LYS A 61 -3.82 -13.76 -13.39
N GLY A 62 -3.54 -14.71 -14.28
CA GLY A 62 -3.43 -14.47 -15.72
C GLY A 62 -2.50 -13.30 -16.06
N ASP A 63 -3.01 -12.29 -16.75
CA ASP A 63 -2.23 -11.14 -17.22
C ASP A 63 -1.61 -10.31 -16.09
N VAL A 64 -2.14 -10.42 -14.87
CA VAL A 64 -1.65 -9.74 -13.65
C VAL A 64 -1.18 -10.73 -12.58
N ALA A 65 -0.79 -11.96 -12.95
CA ALA A 65 -0.31 -12.98 -12.02
C ALA A 65 0.95 -12.57 -11.22
N ALA A 66 1.72 -11.61 -11.73
CA ALA A 66 2.90 -11.07 -11.05
C ALA A 66 2.56 -9.92 -10.06
N PHE A 67 1.28 -9.58 -9.88
CA PHE A 67 0.86 -8.60 -8.89
C PHE A 67 1.06 -9.15 -7.48
N LEU A 68 1.73 -8.37 -6.63
CA LEU A 68 2.04 -8.69 -5.24
C LEU A 68 1.22 -7.78 -4.33
N PRO A 69 0.14 -8.29 -3.70
CA PRO A 69 -0.62 -7.53 -2.71
C PRO A 69 0.26 -7.09 -1.54
N ALA A 70 0.00 -5.89 -1.02
CA ALA A 70 0.71 -5.35 0.12
C ALA A 70 0.50 -6.24 1.36
N GLN A 71 1.62 -6.60 2.01
CA GLN A 71 1.60 -7.42 3.23
C GLN A 71 1.71 -6.56 4.50
N LYS A 72 2.11 -5.30 4.36
CA LYS A 72 2.26 -4.34 5.46
C LYS A 72 1.89 -2.94 4.96
N PRO A 73 1.39 -2.06 5.84
CA PRO A 73 1.18 -0.66 5.51
C PRO A 73 2.42 0.00 4.91
N LEU A 74 2.24 0.71 3.80
CA LEU A 74 3.26 1.55 3.18
C LEU A 74 2.61 2.83 2.69
N ASP A 75 2.99 3.96 3.29
CA ASP A 75 2.53 5.28 2.89
C ASP A 75 3.34 5.78 1.68
N LEU A 76 2.64 6.23 0.65
CA LEU A 76 3.22 6.73 -0.59
C LEU A 76 2.92 8.22 -0.84
N ARG A 77 2.23 8.92 0.07
CA ARG A 77 1.75 10.29 -0.13
C ARG A 77 2.85 11.30 -0.47
N ASP A 78 4.05 11.08 0.06
CA ASP A 78 5.23 11.91 -0.19
C ASP A 78 6.01 11.53 -1.46
N LEU A 79 5.59 10.50 -2.18
CA LEU A 79 6.20 10.12 -3.46
C LEU A 79 5.91 11.21 -4.50
N LYS A 80 6.98 11.82 -5.03
CA LYS A 80 6.91 13.01 -5.89
C LYS A 80 7.39 12.74 -7.31
N PHE A 81 6.83 13.51 -8.24
CA PHE A 81 7.18 13.55 -9.66
C PHE A 81 6.72 14.90 -10.24
N LYS A 82 6.96 15.12 -11.54
CA LYS A 82 6.59 16.34 -12.25
C LYS A 82 5.30 16.15 -13.04
N GLY A 83 4.43 17.15 -12.99
CA GLY A 83 3.24 17.28 -13.83
C GLY A 83 3.55 17.74 -15.26
N PRO A 84 2.52 17.86 -16.11
CA PRO A 84 2.66 18.21 -17.53
C PRO A 84 3.32 19.57 -17.79
N ASN A 85 3.25 20.50 -16.83
CA ASN A 85 3.86 21.83 -16.91
C ASN A 85 5.14 21.97 -16.05
N GLY A 86 5.66 20.86 -15.52
CA GLY A 86 6.87 20.84 -14.68
C GLY A 86 6.65 21.16 -13.20
N GLU A 87 5.40 21.34 -12.78
CA GLU A 87 5.00 21.52 -11.39
C GLU A 87 5.25 20.26 -10.56
N ASP A 88 5.48 20.43 -9.24
CA ASP A 88 5.61 19.31 -8.32
C ASP A 88 4.24 18.67 -8.05
N VAL A 89 4.16 17.37 -8.32
CA VAL A 89 3.01 16.51 -8.05
C VAL A 89 3.44 15.44 -7.06
N SER A 90 2.51 15.02 -6.19
CA SER A 90 2.71 13.86 -5.34
C SER A 90 1.45 13.01 -5.24
N ILE A 91 1.59 11.78 -4.75
CA ILE A 91 0.45 10.87 -4.55
C ILE A 91 -0.59 11.47 -3.59
N ALA A 92 -0.20 12.34 -2.65
CA ALA A 92 -1.13 13.06 -1.79
C ALA A 92 -2.19 13.87 -2.57
N GLN A 93 -1.87 14.35 -3.77
CA GLN A 93 -2.82 15.10 -4.61
C GLN A 93 -3.92 14.20 -5.20
N PHE A 94 -3.74 12.88 -5.15
CA PHE A 94 -4.72 11.89 -5.62
C PHE A 94 -5.48 11.21 -4.47
N THR A 95 -5.29 11.65 -3.21
CA THR A 95 -6.07 11.13 -2.07
C THR A 95 -7.56 11.20 -2.36
N GLY A 96 -8.28 10.11 -2.03
CA GLY A 96 -9.68 9.88 -2.41
C GLY A 96 -9.85 9.04 -3.69
N LYS A 97 -8.80 8.87 -4.49
CA LYS A 97 -8.78 8.00 -5.67
C LYS A 97 -7.92 6.75 -5.43
N THR A 98 -8.31 5.64 -6.03
CA THR A 98 -7.38 4.55 -6.28
C THR A 98 -6.49 4.93 -7.47
N VAL A 99 -5.18 4.82 -7.32
CA VAL A 99 -4.20 5.25 -8.33
C VAL A 99 -3.42 4.05 -8.85
N LEU A 100 -3.43 3.83 -10.16
CA LEU A 100 -2.51 2.94 -10.84
C LEU A 100 -1.29 3.74 -11.29
N LEU A 101 -0.24 3.75 -10.48
CA LEU A 101 1.02 4.45 -10.74
C LEU A 101 1.97 3.53 -11.51
N ASN A 102 2.33 3.88 -12.74
CA ASN A 102 3.28 3.12 -13.55
C ASN A 102 4.55 3.93 -13.82
N LEU A 103 5.71 3.31 -13.64
CA LEU A 103 7.00 3.87 -14.02
C LEU A 103 7.45 3.29 -15.37
N TRP A 104 7.78 4.17 -16.32
CA TRP A 104 8.15 3.76 -17.66
C TRP A 104 9.25 4.66 -18.27
N ALA A 105 9.84 4.20 -19.36
CA ALA A 105 10.78 4.98 -20.16
C ALA A 105 10.79 4.53 -21.62
N THR A 106 11.19 5.42 -22.55
CA THR A 106 11.21 5.11 -23.99
C THR A 106 12.29 4.09 -24.38
N TRP A 107 13.32 3.91 -23.56
CA TRP A 107 14.36 2.89 -23.77
C TRP A 107 13.95 1.52 -23.21
N CYS A 108 12.84 1.43 -22.48
CA CYS A 108 12.29 0.19 -21.95
C CYS A 108 11.29 -0.41 -22.94
N ALA A 109 11.72 -1.42 -23.70
CA ALA A 109 10.86 -2.11 -24.67
C ALA A 109 9.54 -2.67 -24.09
N PRO A 110 9.52 -3.39 -22.95
CA PRO A 110 8.26 -3.87 -22.39
C PRO A 110 7.34 -2.74 -21.93
N CYS A 111 7.89 -1.64 -21.43
CA CYS A 111 7.10 -0.46 -21.05
C CYS A 111 6.36 0.13 -22.25
N ARG A 112 7.06 0.30 -23.38
CA ARG A 112 6.45 0.80 -24.63
C ARG A 112 5.27 -0.07 -25.08
N LYS A 113 5.38 -1.39 -24.88
CA LYS A 113 4.36 -2.35 -25.29
C LYS A 113 3.06 -2.23 -24.48
N GLU A 114 3.12 -1.92 -23.19
CA GLU A 114 1.92 -1.82 -22.33
C GLU A 114 1.23 -0.44 -22.37
N MET A 115 1.87 0.60 -22.93
CA MET A 115 1.30 1.96 -22.96
C MET A 115 -0.10 2.04 -23.63
N PRO A 116 -0.38 1.36 -24.76
CA PRO A 116 -1.73 1.35 -25.34
C PRO A 116 -2.79 0.73 -24.41
N ALA A 117 -2.44 -0.29 -23.63
CA ALA A 117 -3.35 -0.92 -22.67
C ALA A 117 -3.66 0.03 -21.50
N LEU A 118 -2.63 0.70 -20.96
CA LEU A 118 -2.78 1.73 -19.94
C LEU A 118 -3.62 2.92 -20.43
N ASP A 119 -3.48 3.31 -21.69
CA ASP A 119 -4.27 4.39 -22.30
C ASP A 119 -5.76 4.03 -22.42
N ARG A 120 -6.07 2.81 -22.91
CA ARG A 120 -7.45 2.33 -22.97
C ARG A 120 -8.08 2.19 -21.59
N LEU A 121 -7.32 1.71 -20.61
CA LEU A 121 -7.75 1.69 -19.21
C LEU A 121 -8.06 3.10 -18.71
N ALA A 122 -7.17 4.06 -18.95
CA ALA A 122 -7.37 5.46 -18.58
C ALA A 122 -8.62 6.05 -19.23
N GLN A 123 -8.80 5.84 -20.54
CA GLN A 123 -9.98 6.27 -21.29
C GLN A 123 -11.28 5.71 -20.69
N ALA A 124 -11.26 4.45 -20.25
CA ALA A 124 -12.45 3.75 -19.77
C ALA A 124 -12.74 3.91 -18.27
N ARG A 125 -11.77 4.32 -17.45
CA ARG A 125 -11.87 4.27 -15.98
C ARG A 125 -11.42 5.53 -15.24
N ASN A 126 -10.64 6.44 -15.85
CA ASN A 126 -10.27 7.67 -15.15
C ASN A 126 -11.53 8.46 -14.77
N GLY A 127 -11.60 8.93 -13.53
CA GLY A 127 -12.78 9.61 -13.01
C GLY A 127 -12.59 10.08 -11.57
N ASP A 128 -13.70 10.23 -10.85
CA ASP A 128 -13.71 10.79 -9.50
C ASP A 128 -13.00 9.92 -8.46
N ASP A 129 -12.97 8.60 -8.66
CA ASP A 129 -12.45 7.62 -7.70
C ASP A 129 -11.28 6.77 -8.22
N PHE A 130 -10.84 6.97 -9.47
CA PHE A 130 -9.74 6.23 -10.07
C PHE A 130 -8.89 7.09 -11.01
N ALA A 131 -7.58 6.86 -11.02
CA ALA A 131 -6.65 7.50 -11.94
C ALA A 131 -5.50 6.58 -12.36
N VAL A 132 -5.23 6.50 -13.66
CA VAL A 132 -3.99 5.98 -14.22
C VAL A 132 -2.95 7.10 -14.29
N VAL A 133 -1.80 6.90 -13.66
CA VAL A 133 -0.71 7.87 -13.58
C VAL A 133 0.58 7.22 -14.09
N THR A 134 1.03 7.59 -15.28
CA THR A 134 2.26 7.05 -15.88
C THR A 134 3.39 8.07 -15.80
N VAL A 135 4.46 7.75 -15.06
CA VAL A 135 5.60 8.64 -14.84
C VAL A 135 6.77 8.21 -15.72
N ASN A 136 7.12 9.06 -16.67
CA ASN A 136 8.24 8.86 -17.57
C ASN A 136 9.59 9.16 -16.87
N LEU A 137 10.59 8.30 -17.09
CA LEU A 137 11.93 8.40 -16.49
C LEU A 137 13.04 8.73 -17.51
N ASP A 138 12.69 9.24 -18.69
CA ASP A 138 13.69 9.69 -19.65
C ASP A 138 14.39 10.95 -19.13
N ARG A 139 15.73 10.92 -19.15
CA ARG A 139 16.57 12.06 -18.71
C ARG A 139 16.64 13.19 -19.74
N GLY A 140 16.28 12.90 -20.99
CA GLY A 140 16.52 13.76 -22.16
C GLY A 140 15.48 14.85 -22.42
N GLY A 141 14.54 15.07 -21.50
CA GLY A 141 13.42 16.00 -21.70
C GLY A 141 12.17 15.33 -22.27
N PRO A 142 11.06 16.09 -22.39
CA PRO A 142 9.76 15.54 -22.76
C PRO A 142 9.58 15.25 -24.25
N GLU A 143 10.48 15.70 -25.12
CA GLU A 143 10.32 15.67 -26.58
C GLU A 143 10.22 14.23 -27.09
N LYS A 144 11.20 13.38 -26.73
CA LYS A 144 11.24 11.97 -27.13
C LYS A 144 10.06 11.15 -26.58
N PRO A 145 9.72 11.19 -25.28
CA PRO A 145 8.59 10.41 -24.78
C PRO A 145 7.25 10.92 -25.30
N LYS A 146 7.03 12.23 -25.46
CA LYS A 146 5.79 12.76 -26.05
C LYS A 146 5.64 12.33 -27.51
N ALA A 147 6.70 12.47 -28.32
CA ALA A 147 6.68 12.02 -29.71
C ALA A 147 6.38 10.52 -29.84
N PHE A 148 6.88 9.70 -28.91
CA PHE A 148 6.54 8.28 -28.87
C PHE A 148 5.06 8.05 -28.55
N LEU A 149 4.49 8.73 -27.54
CA LEU A 149 3.07 8.59 -27.21
C LEU A 149 2.18 9.00 -28.38
N ASP A 150 2.54 10.08 -29.08
CA ASP A 150 1.85 10.53 -30.29
C ASP A 150 1.93 9.48 -31.41
N GLU A 151 3.11 8.88 -31.64
CA GLU A 151 3.34 7.83 -32.65
C GLU A 151 2.43 6.61 -32.43
N ILE A 152 2.22 6.22 -31.18
CA ILE A 152 1.39 5.05 -30.83
C ILE A 152 -0.07 5.41 -30.53
N GLY A 153 -0.46 6.67 -30.70
CA GLY A 153 -1.85 7.13 -30.52
C GLY A 153 -2.35 7.14 -29.07
N VAL A 154 -1.45 7.29 -28.10
CA VAL A 154 -1.80 7.40 -26.68
C VAL A 154 -2.17 8.85 -26.35
N ALA A 155 -3.44 9.08 -26.01
CA ALA A 155 -4.01 10.43 -25.87
C ALA A 155 -4.76 10.67 -24.55
N SER A 156 -5.10 9.61 -23.80
CA SER A 156 -5.87 9.67 -22.55
C SER A 156 -4.96 9.78 -21.31
N LEU A 157 -3.65 9.55 -21.46
CA LEU A 157 -2.68 9.65 -20.39
C LEU A 157 -2.11 11.07 -20.27
N THR A 158 -2.23 11.65 -19.07
CA THR A 158 -1.51 12.88 -18.73
C THR A 158 -0.01 12.61 -18.66
N TYR A 159 0.81 13.49 -19.24
CA TYR A 159 2.26 13.34 -19.21
C TYR A 159 2.83 13.74 -17.85
N TYR A 160 3.19 12.74 -17.04
CA TYR A 160 4.01 12.93 -15.83
C TYR A 160 5.45 12.48 -16.09
N SER A 161 6.41 13.08 -15.40
CA SER A 161 7.83 12.75 -15.59
C SER A 161 8.67 12.90 -14.32
N ASP A 162 9.80 12.24 -14.30
CA ASP A 162 10.87 12.46 -13.33
C ASP A 162 12.23 12.14 -13.95
N ALA A 163 12.80 13.11 -14.65
CA ALA A 163 14.12 13.00 -15.28
C ALA A 163 15.27 12.77 -14.27
N SER A 164 15.05 13.06 -12.97
CA SER A 164 16.05 12.84 -11.92
C SER A 164 16.10 11.38 -11.44
N ASN A 165 15.08 10.58 -11.78
CA ASN A 165 14.82 9.24 -11.25
C ASN A 165 14.63 9.18 -9.71
N ALA A 166 14.37 10.30 -9.04
CA ALA A 166 14.10 10.32 -7.61
C ALA A 166 12.93 9.42 -7.21
N VAL A 167 11.84 9.38 -7.99
CA VAL A 167 10.67 8.52 -7.77
C VAL A 167 11.05 7.04 -7.79
N PHE A 168 11.89 6.64 -8.75
CA PHE A 168 12.37 5.26 -8.87
C PHE A 168 13.29 4.90 -7.70
N GLN A 169 14.19 5.80 -7.32
CA GLN A 169 15.12 5.56 -6.21
C GLN A 169 14.41 5.51 -4.86
N ASP A 170 13.39 6.33 -4.67
CA ASP A 170 12.55 6.29 -3.47
C ASP A 170 11.82 4.95 -3.36
N LEU A 171 11.12 4.52 -4.42
CA LEU A 171 10.48 3.21 -4.46
C LEU A 171 11.47 2.05 -4.32
N ARG A 172 12.66 2.17 -4.89
CA ARG A 172 13.74 1.18 -4.71
C ARG A 172 14.16 1.07 -3.24
N SER A 173 14.30 2.20 -2.54
CA SER A 173 14.62 2.21 -1.10
C SER A 173 13.54 1.53 -0.25
N LYS A 174 12.29 1.54 -0.73
CA LYS A 174 11.13 0.85 -0.16
C LYS A 174 10.96 -0.59 -0.64
N ALA A 175 11.91 -1.12 -1.43
CA ALA A 175 11.84 -2.43 -2.08
C ALA A 175 10.59 -2.62 -2.97
N ARG A 176 10.28 -1.57 -3.76
CA ARG A 176 9.16 -1.51 -4.71
C ARG A 176 9.54 -1.19 -6.14
N ALA A 177 10.81 -0.91 -6.43
CA ALA A 177 11.28 -0.71 -7.80
C ALA A 177 12.66 -1.37 -7.98
N THR A 178 12.70 -2.45 -8.76
CA THR A 178 13.94 -3.17 -9.12
C THR A 178 14.29 -3.05 -10.60
N GLY A 179 13.32 -2.63 -11.42
CA GLY A 179 13.46 -2.45 -12.87
C GLY A 179 12.21 -1.80 -13.46
N LEU A 180 12.16 -1.71 -14.79
CA LEU A 180 10.99 -1.17 -15.51
C LEU A 180 10.34 -2.25 -16.40
N PRO A 181 9.01 -2.18 -16.62
CA PRO A 181 8.10 -1.31 -15.89
C PRO A 181 7.90 -1.79 -14.44
N THR A 182 7.53 -0.85 -13.58
CA THR A 182 7.07 -1.12 -12.22
C THR A 182 5.74 -0.41 -12.07
N THR A 183 4.70 -1.14 -11.66
CA THR A 183 3.36 -0.59 -11.43
C THR A 183 2.97 -0.76 -9.98
N ILE A 184 2.46 0.30 -9.35
CA ILE A 184 1.96 0.31 -7.98
C ILE A 184 0.49 0.69 -8.01
N LEU A 185 -0.34 -0.11 -7.34
CA LEU A 185 -1.71 0.26 -7.06
C LEU A 185 -1.73 0.90 -5.67
N ALA A 186 -2.11 2.17 -5.59
CA ALA A 186 -2.27 2.92 -4.35
C ALA A 186 -3.76 3.16 -4.08
N GLY A 187 -4.18 3.07 -2.82
CA GLY A 187 -5.57 3.28 -2.44
C GLY A 187 -5.92 4.75 -2.16
N PRO A 188 -7.20 5.03 -1.86
CA PRO A 188 -7.69 6.39 -1.62
C PRO A 188 -7.09 7.04 -0.37
N ASP A 189 -6.48 6.27 0.52
CA ASP A 189 -5.74 6.75 1.68
C ASP A 189 -4.27 7.12 1.35
N GLY A 190 -3.84 6.96 0.09
CA GLY A 190 -2.48 7.24 -0.38
C GLY A 190 -1.46 6.17 -0.02
N CYS A 191 -1.90 5.00 0.46
CA CYS A 191 -1.04 3.88 0.78
C CYS A 191 -1.02 2.81 -0.32
N GLU A 192 -0.03 1.93 -0.28
CA GLU A 192 0.09 0.81 -1.21
C GLU A 192 -1.01 -0.25 -0.99
N ILE A 193 -1.71 -0.61 -2.08
CA ILE A 193 -2.55 -1.82 -2.19
C ILE A 193 -1.71 -3.00 -2.69
N GLY A 194 -0.83 -2.77 -3.65
CA GLY A 194 0.15 -3.77 -4.10
C GLY A 194 1.01 -3.26 -5.24
N THR A 195 1.95 -4.09 -5.66
CA THR A 195 2.96 -3.76 -6.67
C THR A 195 3.13 -4.90 -7.67
N MET A 196 3.37 -4.56 -8.93
CA MET A 196 3.68 -5.50 -10.00
C MET A 196 4.98 -5.09 -10.70
N TYR A 197 5.80 -6.09 -11.02
CA TYR A 197 7.02 -5.92 -11.78
C TYR A 197 6.84 -6.54 -13.17
N GLY A 198 7.18 -5.79 -14.21
CA GLY A 198 6.97 -6.22 -15.60
C GLY A 198 5.62 -5.76 -16.16
N PRO A 199 5.42 -5.92 -17.49
CA PRO A 199 4.27 -5.37 -18.19
C PRO A 199 3.01 -6.20 -17.95
N ALA A 200 1.85 -5.60 -18.16
CA ALA A 200 0.54 -6.30 -18.17
C ALA A 200 -0.37 -5.77 -19.28
N GLU A 201 -1.34 -6.59 -19.70
CA GLU A 201 -2.49 -6.13 -20.50
C GLU A 201 -3.53 -5.49 -19.55
N TRP A 202 -3.29 -4.24 -19.15
CA TRP A 202 -4.06 -3.53 -18.11
C TRP A 202 -5.53 -3.27 -18.45
N ASP A 203 -5.94 -3.48 -19.70
CA ASP A 203 -7.31 -3.37 -20.20
C ASP A 203 -8.02 -4.72 -20.37
N HIS A 204 -7.35 -5.84 -20.08
CA HIS A 204 -7.95 -7.18 -20.09
C HIS A 204 -8.74 -7.50 -18.81
N GLU A 205 -9.59 -8.53 -18.89
CA GLU A 205 -10.52 -8.92 -17.83
C GLU A 205 -9.83 -9.17 -16.48
N ASP A 206 -8.68 -9.85 -16.45
CA ASP A 206 -7.96 -10.13 -15.20
C ASP A 206 -7.51 -8.85 -14.49
N ALA A 207 -6.97 -7.88 -15.24
CA ALA A 207 -6.55 -6.58 -14.71
C ALA A 207 -7.75 -5.76 -14.22
N LEU A 208 -8.85 -5.75 -14.99
CA LEU A 208 -10.08 -5.05 -14.63
C LEU A 208 -10.70 -5.63 -13.34
N GLN A 209 -10.76 -6.96 -13.22
CA GLN A 209 -11.25 -7.62 -12.01
C GLN A 209 -10.39 -7.29 -10.79
N LEU A 210 -9.06 -7.26 -10.94
CA LEU A 210 -8.14 -6.88 -9.87
C LEU A 210 -8.37 -5.43 -9.42
N ILE A 211 -8.47 -4.50 -10.37
CA ILE A 211 -8.69 -3.08 -10.10
C ILE A 211 -10.06 -2.86 -9.44
N ASP A 212 -11.11 -3.49 -9.95
CA ASP A 212 -12.47 -3.36 -9.41
C ASP A 212 -12.57 -3.95 -8.00
N ALA A 213 -11.92 -5.08 -7.74
CA ALA A 213 -11.83 -5.65 -6.39
C ALA A 213 -11.07 -4.74 -5.41
N ALA A 214 -10.02 -4.07 -5.87
CA ALA A 214 -9.26 -3.10 -5.08
C ALA A 214 -10.02 -1.78 -4.82
N ARG A 215 -10.92 -1.40 -5.73
CA ARG A 215 -11.76 -0.20 -5.62
C ARG A 215 -13.04 -0.42 -4.83
N ALA A 216 -13.49 -1.67 -4.72
CA ALA A 216 -14.69 -2.00 -3.95
C ALA A 216 -14.55 -1.43 -2.53
N LYS A 217 -15.50 -0.58 -2.14
CA LYS A 217 -15.58 -0.12 -0.75
C LYS A 217 -15.64 -1.36 0.12
N ALA A 218 -14.70 -1.48 1.07
CA ALA A 218 -14.77 -2.53 2.08
C ALA A 218 -16.21 -2.56 2.62
N PRO A 219 -16.85 -3.73 2.78
CA PRO A 219 -18.23 -3.81 3.25
C PRO A 219 -18.34 -3.13 4.61
N GLY A 220 -18.71 -1.86 4.57
CA GLY A 220 -18.98 -1.03 5.72
C GLY A 220 -20.33 -1.47 6.24
N LYS A 221 -20.29 -2.16 7.38
CA LYS A 221 -21.29 -2.17 8.44
C LYS A 221 -22.49 -1.27 8.08
N THR A 222 -23.60 -1.89 7.73
CA THR A 222 -24.90 -1.25 7.53
C THR A 222 -25.10 -0.21 8.64
N ALA A 223 -25.14 1.07 8.26
CA ALA A 223 -25.73 2.08 9.12
C ALA A 223 -27.22 1.71 9.23
N GLY A 224 -27.65 1.45 10.46
CA GLY A 224 -29.05 1.20 10.79
C GLY A 224 -29.92 2.42 10.60
#